data_AF-A0A835IYY9-F1
#
_entry.id   AF-A0A835IYY9-F1
#
_cell.length_a   1.000
_cell.length_b   1.000
_cell.length_c   1.000
_cell.angle_alpha   90.00
_cell.angle_beta   90.00
_cell.angle_gamma   90.00
#
_symmetry.space_group_name_H-M   'P 1'
#
loop_
_entity.id
_entity.type
_entity.pdbx_description
1 polymer ?
#
loop_
_entity_poly.entity_id
_entity_poly.type
_entity_poly.pdbx_seq_one_letter_code
_entity_poly.pdbx_strand_id
1 'polypeptide(L)'
;MDMKRIRNSSKQQTDPENESVSRLVERKTGLNTMKTMGILVACLMILPVFVTISVIYKGSSLDQYNDARVIHAKGSEDATSKPVDEHKDKLASPHKPSSHLKTMLRKYEDLHRRCGPYTESYNKTVKKLKSGHHITSTDCNYVVWISYSGLGNRILTLASAFLYALLTDRVLLVDRGKDIDDLFCEPFRRNLENLLPEVSVQEPIVTPSGNRKSKAVLMTSLKAQFDPQAHGQPFGYVAQGLGGLKPWILYKPENSTAPDPPCSRAMSMEPCFHAPPFYDCKAKTGIDTGAIVPHVRHCEDMSWGLKLVDRDEL
;
A
#
# COMPACT_ATOMS: atom_id res chain seq x y z
N MET A 1 -40.82 93.58 26.77
CA MET A 1 -42.16 93.66 27.39
C MET A 1 -43.01 92.58 26.74
N ASP A 2 -43.76 91.86 27.58
CA ASP A 2 -44.73 90.80 27.27
C ASP A 2 -44.21 89.52 26.58
N MET A 3 -44.16 88.33 27.20
CA MET A 3 -45.04 87.63 28.16
C MET A 3 -46.37 87.15 27.54
N LYS A 4 -46.37 85.91 27.03
CA LYS A 4 -47.15 84.76 27.56
C LYS A 4 -47.02 83.56 26.59
N ARG A 5 -46.45 82.42 27.00
CA ARG A 5 -46.98 81.40 27.94
C ARG A 5 -48.16 80.68 27.28
N ILE A 6 -48.09 79.37 27.08
CA ILE A 6 -48.72 78.31 27.92
C ILE A 6 -48.62 77.03 27.05
N ARG A 7 -48.32 75.81 27.51
CA ARG A 7 -48.04 75.25 28.85
C ARG A 7 -47.52 73.82 28.66
N ASN A 8 -46.65 73.44 29.60
CA ASN A 8 -46.63 72.21 30.39
C ASN A 8 -46.61 70.84 29.69
N SER A 9 -45.91 69.82 30.19
CA SER A 9 -45.37 69.64 31.54
C SER A 9 -44.28 68.59 31.51
N SER A 10 -43.19 68.88 32.24
CA SER A 10 -42.54 68.03 33.25
C SER A 10 -42.04 66.65 32.84
N LYS A 11 -40.86 66.20 33.24
CA LYS A 11 -39.74 66.76 34.00
C LYS A 11 -38.65 65.67 33.94
N GLN A 12 -37.39 66.11 33.87
CA GLN A 12 -36.22 65.64 34.65
C GLN A 12 -36.04 64.12 34.87
N GLN A 13 -34.89 63.49 34.61
CA GLN A 13 -33.53 63.84 35.03
C GLN A 13 -32.59 62.67 34.59
N THR A 14 -31.31 62.95 34.24
CA THR A 14 -30.04 62.14 34.41
C THR A 14 -30.12 60.60 34.54
N ASP A 15 -29.26 59.72 34.03
CA ASP A 15 -28.01 59.65 33.24
C ASP A 15 -27.79 58.11 32.97
N PRO A 16 -26.63 57.54 32.58
CA PRO A 16 -26.57 56.42 31.63
C PRO A 16 -26.12 55.07 32.25
N GLU A 17 -26.85 53.98 32.04
CA GLU A 17 -26.38 52.57 32.14
C GLU A 17 -27.55 51.61 31.81
N ASN A 18 -27.27 50.42 31.25
CA ASN A 18 -28.14 49.53 30.44
C ASN A 18 -28.45 50.05 29.04
N GLU A 19 -27.51 50.07 28.09
CA GLU A 19 -26.66 48.97 27.62
C GLU A 19 -27.42 47.73 27.08
N SER A 20 -27.05 47.40 25.85
CA SER A 20 -26.78 46.05 25.32
C SER A 20 -27.89 45.07 24.90
N VAL A 21 -29.19 45.29 25.12
CA VAL A 21 -30.17 44.22 24.77
C VAL A 21 -30.94 44.39 23.44
N SER A 22 -31.07 45.61 22.90
CA SER A 22 -32.05 45.83 21.81
C SER A 22 -31.50 46.03 20.39
N ARG A 23 -30.18 45.90 20.17
CA ARG A 23 -29.55 46.17 18.85
C ARG A 23 -29.18 44.92 18.02
N LEU A 24 -29.73 43.74 18.32
CA LEU A 24 -29.45 42.51 17.56
C LEU A 24 -30.59 42.03 16.64
N VAL A 25 -31.74 42.69 16.65
CA VAL A 25 -32.89 42.27 15.83
C VAL A 25 -33.31 43.42 14.93
N GLU A 26 -32.56 43.62 13.84
CA GLU A 26 -33.05 43.99 12.51
C GLU A 26 -31.89 44.46 11.63
N ARG A 27 -30.91 43.58 11.38
CA ARG A 27 -30.09 43.67 10.17
C ARG A 27 -30.72 42.76 9.12
N LYS A 28 -31.80 43.22 8.50
CA LYS A 28 -32.50 42.53 7.41
C LYS A 28 -31.62 42.61 6.15
N THR A 29 -30.71 41.65 6.00
CA THR A 29 -29.99 41.42 4.74
C THR A 29 -30.99 40.90 3.72
N GLY A 30 -31.28 41.71 2.70
CA GLY A 30 -32.15 41.35 1.58
C GLY A 30 -31.54 40.21 0.77
N LEU A 31 -31.89 38.97 1.11
CA LEU A 31 -31.56 37.79 0.33
C LEU A 31 -32.81 37.42 -0.49
N ASN A 32 -32.76 37.65 -1.80
CA ASN A 32 -33.87 37.41 -2.73
C ASN A 32 -34.43 35.99 -2.55
N THR A 33 -35.74 35.86 -2.30
CA THR A 33 -36.43 34.59 -2.01
C THR A 33 -36.28 33.53 -3.11
N MET A 34 -36.11 33.93 -4.38
CA MET A 34 -35.81 33.01 -5.47
C MET A 34 -34.35 32.50 -5.45
N LYS A 35 -33.40 33.33 -4.99
CA LYS A 35 -32.00 32.92 -4.83
C LYS A 35 -31.82 32.06 -3.57
N THR A 36 -32.57 32.32 -2.50
CA THR A 36 -32.55 31.46 -1.30
C THR A 36 -33.11 30.08 -1.59
N MET A 37 -34.21 29.98 -2.34
CA MET A 37 -34.74 28.70 -2.81
C MET A 37 -33.73 27.96 -3.69
N GLY A 38 -33.05 28.65 -4.61
CA GLY A 38 -31.99 28.06 -5.42
C GLY A 38 -30.80 27.55 -4.62
N ILE A 39 -30.34 28.30 -3.62
CA ILE A 39 -29.27 27.87 -2.70
C ILE A 39 -29.73 26.69 -1.84
N LEU A 40 -30.97 26.70 -1.35
CA LEU A 40 -31.54 25.59 -0.58
C LEU A 40 -31.59 24.29 -1.41
N VAL A 41 -32.04 24.37 -2.67
CA VAL A 41 -32.07 23.22 -3.58
C VAL A 41 -30.65 22.74 -3.89
N ALA A 42 -29.71 23.65 -4.15
CA ALA A 42 -28.30 23.29 -4.38
C ALA A 42 -27.69 22.61 -3.13
N CYS A 43 -27.93 23.14 -1.93
CA CYS A 43 -27.49 22.53 -0.68
C CYS A 43 -28.13 21.16 -0.46
N LEU A 44 -29.42 20.98 -0.75
CA LEU A 44 -30.10 19.68 -0.61
C LEU A 44 -29.59 18.63 -1.60
N MET A 45 -29.04 19.03 -2.74
CA MET A 45 -28.40 18.12 -3.71
C MET A 45 -26.93 17.83 -3.38
N ILE A 46 -26.23 18.83 -2.84
CA ILE A 46 -24.79 18.78 -2.59
C ILE A 46 -24.47 18.13 -1.24
N LEU A 47 -25.23 18.44 -0.18
CA LEU A 47 -25.00 17.91 1.17
C LEU A 47 -25.08 16.38 1.25
N PRO A 48 -26.02 15.67 0.59
CA PRO A 48 -26.03 14.21 0.61
C PRO A 48 -24.80 13.63 -0.08
N VAL A 49 -24.32 14.23 -1.16
CA VAL A 49 -23.10 13.82 -1.86
C VAL A 49 -21.87 14.06 -0.99
N PHE A 50 -21.79 15.20 -0.29
CA PHE A 50 -20.71 15.43 0.67
C PHE A 50 -20.80 14.49 1.88
N VAL A 51 -21.99 14.13 2.34
CA VAL A 51 -22.17 13.18 3.44
C VAL A 51 -21.81 11.76 2.98
N THR A 52 -22.19 11.33 1.78
CA THR A 52 -21.79 10.01 1.24
C THR A 52 -20.29 9.96 0.99
N ILE A 53 -19.70 10.99 0.38
CA ILE A 53 -18.24 11.12 0.24
C ILE A 53 -17.59 11.13 1.62
N SER A 54 -18.10 11.89 2.59
CA SER A 54 -17.54 11.92 3.95
C SER A 54 -17.69 10.59 4.67
N VAL A 55 -18.73 9.80 4.41
CA VAL A 55 -18.90 8.45 4.98
C VAL A 55 -17.98 7.44 4.30
N ILE A 56 -17.76 7.55 2.99
CA ILE A 56 -16.78 6.75 2.24
C ILE A 56 -15.35 7.07 2.70
N TYR A 57 -15.05 8.36 2.90
CA TYR A 57 -13.75 8.82 3.40
C TYR A 57 -13.60 8.66 4.93
N LYS A 58 -14.67 8.70 5.74
CA LYS A 58 -14.62 8.30 7.17
C LYS A 58 -14.50 6.80 7.36
N GLY A 59 -14.93 6.00 6.38
CA GLY A 59 -14.56 4.58 6.28
C GLY A 59 -13.05 4.37 6.09
N SER A 60 -12.33 5.44 5.74
CA SER A 60 -10.87 5.53 5.68
C SER A 60 -10.40 6.43 6.84
N SER A 61 -10.77 6.09 8.07
CA SER A 61 -10.47 6.91 9.25
C SER A 61 -8.96 7.19 9.37
N LEU A 62 -8.69 8.48 9.16
CA LEU A 62 -7.54 9.25 9.59
C LEU A 62 -7.53 9.41 11.14
N ASP A 63 -7.83 8.36 11.91
CA ASP A 63 -7.60 8.30 13.36
C ASP A 63 -6.50 7.30 13.75
N GLN A 64 -5.89 6.63 12.77
CA GLN A 64 -4.76 5.72 12.98
C GLN A 64 -3.38 6.37 12.72
N TYR A 65 -3.27 7.70 12.89
CA TYR A 65 -1.99 8.41 12.68
C TYR A 65 -1.31 8.89 13.98
N ASN A 66 -1.96 8.76 15.14
CA ASN A 66 -1.43 9.28 16.41
C ASN A 66 -0.96 8.22 17.41
N ASP A 67 -0.77 6.97 17.00
CA ASP A 67 -0.10 5.98 17.87
C ASP A 67 1.20 5.54 17.22
N ALA A 68 2.30 6.20 17.60
CA ALA A 68 3.65 5.69 17.35
C ALA A 68 3.84 4.42 18.19
N ARG A 69 3.26 3.31 17.71
CA ARG A 69 3.43 2.00 18.31
C ARG A 69 4.88 1.60 18.13
N VAL A 70 5.62 1.63 19.23
CA VAL A 70 6.91 0.94 19.33
C VAL A 70 6.61 -0.52 19.02
N ILE A 71 7.17 -1.04 17.91
CA ILE A 71 7.05 -2.44 17.55
C ILE A 71 7.76 -3.25 18.64
N HIS A 72 6.98 -3.68 19.64
CA HIS A 72 7.37 -4.71 20.58
C HIS A 72 7.20 -6.03 19.86
N ALA A 73 8.24 -6.49 19.18
CA ALA A 73 8.32 -7.90 18.89
C ALA A 73 8.42 -8.62 20.26
N LYS A 74 7.64 -9.67 20.46
CA LYS A 74 7.75 -10.54 21.62
C LYS A 74 8.77 -11.61 21.21
N GLY A 75 9.91 -11.65 21.90
CA GLY A 75 10.85 -12.77 21.74
C GLY A 75 10.16 -14.02 22.28
N SER A 76 9.69 -14.89 21.38
CA SER A 76 9.39 -16.26 21.75
C SER A 76 10.70 -17.02 21.70
N GLU A 77 11.29 -17.21 22.88
CA GLU A 77 12.15 -18.36 23.10
C GLU A 77 11.27 -19.60 22.93
N ASP A 78 11.79 -20.57 22.18
CA ASP A 78 11.16 -21.84 21.84
C ASP A 78 10.15 -21.84 20.67
N ALA A 79 10.71 -21.82 19.45
CA ALA A 79 10.13 -22.54 18.32
C ALA A 79 11.30 -23.02 17.45
N THR A 80 11.80 -24.22 17.74
CA THR A 80 12.61 -24.98 16.77
C THR A 80 11.67 -25.44 15.65
N SER A 81 11.22 -24.52 14.80
CA SER A 81 10.69 -24.88 13.50
C SER A 81 11.88 -25.04 12.57
N LYS A 82 12.23 -26.30 12.31
CA LYS A 82 13.09 -26.66 11.18
C LYS A 82 12.54 -25.96 9.92
N PRO A 83 13.40 -25.54 8.96
CA PRO A 83 12.88 -25.20 7.64
C PRO A 83 12.02 -26.39 7.21
N VAL A 84 10.76 -26.14 6.87
CA VAL A 84 9.98 -27.13 6.13
C VAL A 84 10.88 -27.54 4.97
N ASP A 85 11.23 -28.82 4.90
CA ASP A 85 11.94 -29.38 3.76
C ASP A 85 11.21 -28.82 2.54
N GLU A 86 11.92 -28.00 1.75
CA GLU A 86 11.38 -27.48 0.51
C GLU A 86 11.15 -28.73 -0.33
N HIS A 87 9.91 -29.24 -0.28
CA HIS A 87 9.51 -30.47 -0.94
C HIS A 87 10.04 -30.39 -2.38
N LYS A 88 10.56 -31.51 -2.87
CA LYS A 88 11.17 -31.75 -4.20
C LYS A 88 10.24 -31.41 -5.40
N ASP A 89 9.22 -30.60 -5.20
CA ASP A 89 8.11 -30.31 -6.10
C ASP A 89 8.27 -28.97 -6.83
N LYS A 90 9.26 -28.14 -6.47
CA LYS A 90 9.61 -26.96 -7.28
C LYS A 90 10.58 -27.33 -8.39
N LEU A 91 10.10 -27.24 -9.62
CA LEU A 91 10.96 -27.22 -10.80
C LEU A 91 12.00 -26.10 -10.62
N ALA A 92 13.29 -26.43 -10.78
CA ALA A 92 14.36 -25.46 -10.62
C ALA A 92 14.07 -24.21 -11.46
N SER A 93 14.04 -23.03 -10.82
CA SER A 93 13.77 -21.79 -11.54
C SER A 93 14.85 -21.58 -12.61
N PRO A 94 14.47 -21.29 -13.86
CA PRO A 94 15.44 -20.95 -14.90
C PRO A 94 16.14 -19.61 -14.60
N HIS A 95 15.53 -18.76 -13.78
CA HIS A 95 16.06 -17.44 -13.41
C HIS A 95 17.07 -17.56 -12.26
N LYS A 96 18.36 -17.53 -12.60
CA LYS A 96 19.45 -17.56 -11.61
C LYS A 96 19.77 -16.14 -11.14
N PRO A 97 19.82 -15.88 -9.81
CA PRO A 97 20.17 -14.56 -9.30
C PRO A 97 21.62 -14.21 -9.65
N SER A 98 21.84 -12.95 -10.05
CA SER A 98 23.17 -12.43 -10.40
C SER A 98 24.12 -12.44 -9.19
N SER A 99 25.43 -12.46 -9.44
CA SER A 99 26.44 -12.35 -8.38
C SER A 99 26.27 -11.06 -7.58
N HIS A 100 25.97 -9.95 -8.26
CA HIS A 100 25.74 -8.66 -7.62
C HIS A 100 24.55 -8.70 -6.64
N LEU A 101 23.42 -9.29 -7.04
CA LEU A 101 22.27 -9.44 -6.16
C LEU A 101 22.60 -10.29 -4.93
N LYS A 102 23.32 -11.40 -5.12
CA LYS A 102 23.77 -12.25 -3.99
C LYS A 102 24.63 -11.45 -3.00
N THR A 103 25.58 -10.65 -3.48
CA THR A 103 26.41 -9.79 -2.63
C THR A 103 25.59 -8.74 -1.88
N MET A 104 24.63 -8.09 -2.56
CA MET A 104 23.72 -7.13 -1.93
C MET A 104 22.89 -7.75 -0.80
N LEU A 105 22.39 -8.98 -1.00
CA LEU A 105 21.64 -9.71 0.03
C LEU A 105 22.51 -10.05 1.24
N ARG A 106 23.75 -10.51 1.03
CA ARG A 106 24.70 -10.75 2.15
C ARG A 106 25.03 -9.48 2.92
N LYS A 107 25.27 -8.37 2.21
CA LYS A 107 25.48 -7.05 2.86
C LYS A 107 24.26 -6.66 3.69
N TYR A 108 23.05 -6.91 3.19
CA TYR A 108 21.82 -6.62 3.92
C TYR A 108 21.68 -7.49 5.18
N GLU A 109 21.99 -8.78 5.12
CA GLU A 109 22.02 -9.66 6.30
C GLU A 109 22.94 -9.11 7.40
N ASP A 110 24.13 -8.63 7.02
CA ASP A 110 25.08 -7.99 7.93
C ASP A 110 24.57 -6.68 8.52
N LEU A 111 23.89 -5.85 7.71
CA LEU A 111 23.24 -4.64 8.18
C LEU A 111 22.12 -4.98 9.17
N HIS A 112 21.26 -5.93 8.84
CA HIS A 112 20.13 -6.35 9.67
C HIS A 112 20.60 -6.96 10.99
N ARG A 113 21.71 -7.69 10.99
CA ARG A 113 22.33 -8.22 12.21
C ARG A 113 22.83 -7.12 13.15
N ARG A 114 23.41 -6.04 12.62
CA ARG A 114 23.95 -4.91 13.42
C ARG A 114 22.90 -3.90 13.86
N CYS A 115 21.90 -3.67 13.01
CA CYS A 115 20.93 -2.58 13.17
C CYS A 115 19.49 -3.06 13.41
N GLY A 116 19.22 -4.36 13.34
CA GLY A 116 17.89 -4.92 13.48
C GLY A 116 17.30 -4.77 14.89
N PRO A 117 16.02 -5.17 15.07
CA PRO A 117 15.33 -5.06 16.35
C PRO A 117 16.14 -5.67 17.52
N TYR A 118 16.01 -5.05 18.70
CA TYR A 118 16.69 -5.39 19.96
C TYR A 118 18.22 -5.28 20.01
N THR A 119 18.86 -4.81 18.94
CA THR A 119 20.28 -4.44 19.01
C THR A 119 20.46 -3.15 19.82
N GLU A 120 21.68 -2.91 20.31
CA GLU A 120 22.02 -1.66 20.98
C GLU A 120 21.79 -0.45 20.07
N SER A 121 22.19 -0.57 18.79
CA SER A 121 22.01 0.46 17.76
C SER A 121 20.54 0.80 17.52
N TYR A 122 19.68 -0.23 17.46
CA TYR A 122 18.22 -0.04 17.35
C TYR A 122 17.66 0.67 18.59
N ASN A 123 17.98 0.19 19.79
CA ASN A 123 17.50 0.76 21.03
C ASN A 123 17.94 2.22 21.21
N LYS A 124 19.18 2.56 20.82
CA LYS A 124 19.70 3.93 20.78
C LYS A 124 18.89 4.81 19.83
N THR A 125 18.56 4.30 18.65
CA THR A 125 17.74 5.02 17.65
C THR A 125 16.32 5.28 18.17
N VAL A 126 15.67 4.26 18.74
CA VAL A 126 14.33 4.40 19.34
C VAL A 126 14.32 5.40 20.49
N LYS A 127 15.34 5.40 21.36
CA LYS A 127 15.48 6.39 22.45
C LYS A 127 15.57 7.82 21.91
N LYS A 128 16.37 8.05 20.86
CA LYS A 128 16.50 9.36 20.20
C LYS A 128 15.19 9.83 19.57
N LEU A 129 14.44 8.94 18.92
CA LEU A 129 13.14 9.26 18.33
C LEU A 129 12.14 9.71 19.41
N LYS A 130 12.11 9.03 20.56
CA LYS A 130 11.22 9.37 21.69
C LYS A 130 11.58 10.71 22.35
N SER A 131 12.85 11.11 22.32
CA SER A 131 13.30 12.35 22.97
C SER A 131 13.08 13.61 22.12
N GLY A 132 12.52 13.49 20.91
CA GLY A 132 12.19 14.63 20.04
C GLY A 132 13.39 15.46 19.55
N HIS A 133 14.62 14.99 19.77
CA HIS A 133 15.83 15.70 19.33
C HIS A 133 16.06 15.46 17.83
N HIS A 134 16.48 16.51 17.12
CA HIS A 134 16.82 16.44 15.70
C HIS A 134 17.93 15.40 15.48
N ILE A 135 17.64 14.35 14.72
CA ILE A 135 18.59 13.26 14.42
C ILE A 135 19.63 13.82 13.44
N THR A 136 20.78 14.27 13.94
CA THR A 136 21.85 14.80 13.10
C THR A 136 22.59 13.70 12.32
N SER A 137 22.65 12.49 12.88
CA SER A 137 23.09 11.25 12.23
C SER A 137 22.84 10.05 13.17
N THR A 138 22.29 8.96 12.66
CA THR A 138 22.26 7.65 13.34
C THR A 138 23.08 6.66 12.54
N ASP A 139 23.80 5.79 13.25
CA ASP A 139 24.60 4.72 12.65
C ASP A 139 23.75 3.72 11.83
N CYS A 140 22.43 3.72 12.07
CA CYS A 140 21.44 2.89 11.39
C CYS A 140 20.29 3.75 10.85
N ASN A 141 19.86 3.45 9.63
CA ASN A 141 18.69 4.02 8.97
C ASN A 141 17.63 2.95 8.78
N TYR A 142 16.36 3.36 8.85
CA TYR A 142 15.24 2.42 8.85
C TYR A 142 14.18 2.82 7.80
N VAL A 143 13.47 1.81 7.29
CA VAL A 143 12.20 1.93 6.57
C VAL A 143 11.21 1.04 7.30
N VAL A 144 10.05 1.58 7.61
CA VAL A 144 8.97 0.82 8.25
C VAL A 144 7.92 0.51 7.20
N TRP A 145 7.66 -0.78 6.97
CA TRP A 145 6.53 -1.24 6.18
C TRP A 145 5.35 -1.51 7.12
N ILE A 146 4.18 -1.00 6.75
CA ILE A 146 2.96 -1.07 7.56
C ILE A 146 2.02 -2.12 6.94
N SER A 147 1.45 -2.98 7.78
CA SER A 147 0.57 -4.04 7.33
C SER A 147 -0.80 -3.47 6.94
N TYR A 148 -1.02 -3.30 5.64
CA TYR A 148 -2.24 -2.75 5.08
C TYR A 148 -2.71 -3.56 3.86
N SER A 149 -4.03 -3.59 3.61
CA SER A 149 -4.68 -4.31 2.50
C SER A 149 -4.74 -5.85 2.65
N GLY A 150 -5.13 -6.55 1.58
CA GLY A 150 -5.20 -8.03 1.52
C GLY A 150 -3.83 -8.70 1.35
N LEU A 151 -3.77 -10.02 1.58
CA LEU A 151 -2.50 -10.79 1.61
C LEU A 151 -1.63 -10.60 0.36
N GLY A 152 -2.21 -10.69 -0.84
CA GLY A 152 -1.45 -10.53 -2.08
C GLY A 152 -0.82 -9.13 -2.20
N ASN A 153 -1.55 -8.07 -1.84
CA ASN A 153 -0.99 -6.71 -1.79
C ASN A 153 0.11 -6.59 -0.74
N ARG A 154 -0.07 -7.23 0.41
CA ARG A 154 0.95 -7.23 1.46
C ARG A 154 2.24 -7.87 1.00
N ILE A 155 2.19 -9.02 0.33
CA ILE A 155 3.38 -9.69 -0.22
C ILE A 155 4.08 -8.80 -1.25
N LEU A 156 3.35 -8.25 -2.22
CA LEU A 156 3.93 -7.42 -3.30
C LEU A 156 4.55 -6.12 -2.76
N THR A 157 3.85 -5.43 -1.86
CA THR A 157 4.34 -4.17 -1.28
C THR A 157 5.48 -4.40 -0.29
N LEU A 158 5.49 -5.51 0.43
CA LEU A 158 6.61 -5.89 1.31
C LEU A 158 7.86 -6.18 0.48
N ALA A 159 7.74 -6.92 -0.62
CA ALA A 159 8.86 -7.15 -1.55
C ALA A 159 9.38 -5.83 -2.16
N SER A 160 8.47 -4.92 -2.52
CA SER A 160 8.83 -3.59 -3.04
C SER A 160 9.55 -2.74 -1.99
N ALA A 161 9.08 -2.74 -0.74
CA ALA A 161 9.72 -2.05 0.37
C ALA A 161 11.09 -2.64 0.71
N PHE A 162 11.26 -3.96 0.59
CA PHE A 162 12.54 -4.62 0.75
C PHE A 162 13.54 -4.22 -0.34
N LEU A 163 13.10 -4.17 -1.61
CA LEU A 163 13.95 -3.67 -2.70
C LEU A 163 14.37 -2.22 -2.45
N TYR A 164 13.46 -1.36 -2.01
CA TYR A 164 13.79 0.02 -1.63
C TYR A 164 14.80 0.08 -0.47
N ALA A 165 14.66 -0.79 0.53
CA ALA A 165 15.59 -0.91 1.65
C ALA A 165 16.99 -1.34 1.19
N LEU A 166 17.10 -2.31 0.26
CA LEU A 166 18.36 -2.73 -0.36
C LEU A 166 19.03 -1.58 -1.11
N LEU A 167 18.26 -0.82 -1.89
CA LEU A 167 18.77 0.28 -2.71
C LEU A 167 19.19 1.50 -1.89
N THR A 168 18.71 1.64 -0.65
CA THR A 168 18.95 2.81 0.20
C THR A 168 19.77 2.53 1.46
N ASP A 169 20.29 1.31 1.61
CA ASP A 169 21.08 0.85 2.78
C ASP A 169 20.34 1.07 4.11
N ARG A 170 19.05 0.74 4.13
CA ARG A 170 18.17 0.88 5.30
C ARG A 170 17.72 -0.49 5.79
N VAL A 171 17.52 -0.62 7.10
CA VAL A 171 16.88 -1.79 7.69
C VAL A 171 15.37 -1.70 7.48
N LEU A 172 14.79 -2.73 6.86
CA LEU A 172 13.34 -2.90 6.78
C LEU A 172 12.80 -3.41 8.12
N LEU A 173 11.87 -2.65 8.71
CA LEU A 173 11.06 -3.05 9.86
C LEU A 173 9.66 -3.39 9.37
N VAL A 174 9.18 -4.59 9.72
CA VAL A 174 7.88 -5.08 9.28
C VAL A 174 6.90 -4.95 10.44
N ASP A 175 5.84 -4.17 10.25
CA ASP A 175 4.68 -4.22 11.12
C ASP A 175 3.99 -5.57 10.96
N ARG A 176 3.96 -6.34 12.04
CA ARG A 176 3.47 -7.73 12.05
C ARG A 176 1.95 -7.83 11.93
N GLY A 177 1.21 -6.74 12.19
CA GLY A 177 -0.25 -6.74 12.09
C GLY A 177 -0.89 -7.85 12.93
N LYS A 178 -1.79 -8.64 12.32
CA LYS A 178 -2.51 -9.74 13.00
C LYS A 178 -2.00 -11.14 12.64
N ASP A 179 -1.33 -11.30 11.50
CA ASP A 179 -1.17 -12.58 10.82
C ASP A 179 0.19 -12.77 10.14
N ILE A 180 1.07 -11.76 10.09
CA ILE A 180 2.36 -11.89 9.38
C ILE A 180 3.26 -12.96 10.04
N ASP A 181 3.30 -12.99 11.38
CA ASP A 181 4.10 -13.98 12.13
C ASP A 181 3.58 -15.41 11.98
N ASP A 182 2.28 -15.57 11.71
CA ASP A 182 1.65 -16.88 11.53
C ASP A 182 1.80 -17.39 10.10
N LEU A 183 1.96 -16.49 9.13
CA LEU A 183 2.01 -16.80 7.69
C LEU A 183 3.43 -16.94 7.15
N PHE A 184 4.41 -16.21 7.70
CA PHE A 184 5.76 -16.13 7.17
C PHE A 184 6.82 -16.45 8.21
N CYS A 185 7.85 -17.19 7.79
CA CYS A 185 9.05 -17.40 8.58
C CYS A 185 9.92 -16.14 8.64
N GLU A 186 10.71 -16.00 9.70
CA GLU A 186 11.74 -14.95 9.80
C GLU A 186 12.79 -15.11 8.67
N PRO A 187 12.90 -14.14 7.74
CA PRO A 187 13.76 -14.28 6.55
C PRO A 187 15.25 -14.04 6.85
N PHE A 188 15.58 -13.34 7.95
CA PHE A 188 16.95 -12.99 8.31
C PHE A 188 17.31 -13.60 9.68
N ARG A 189 17.98 -14.75 9.69
CA ARG A 189 18.37 -15.44 10.93
C ARG A 189 19.50 -14.66 11.65
N ARG A 190 19.36 -14.48 12.97
CA ARG A 190 20.38 -13.81 13.82
C ARG A 190 21.64 -14.64 14.07
N ASN A 191 21.53 -15.97 14.05
CA ASN A 191 22.65 -16.88 14.29
C ASN A 191 22.97 -17.63 13.00
N LEU A 192 24.11 -17.29 12.39
CA LEU A 192 24.65 -17.98 11.23
C LEU A 192 25.57 -19.10 11.70
N GLU A 193 25.00 -20.21 12.19
CA GLU A 193 25.70 -21.49 12.15
C GLU A 193 25.01 -22.36 11.08
N ASN A 194 25.82 -22.70 10.07
CA ASN A 194 25.59 -23.68 9.01
C ASN A 194 24.73 -23.21 7.82
N LEU A 195 25.45 -22.64 6.85
CA LEU A 195 25.45 -22.98 5.43
C LEU A 195 24.26 -23.81 4.92
N LEU A 196 23.62 -23.25 3.88
CA LEU A 196 22.72 -23.92 2.95
C LEU A 196 23.11 -25.39 2.75
N PRO A 197 22.20 -26.37 2.87
CA PRO A 197 22.52 -27.71 2.40
C PRO A 197 22.82 -27.64 0.91
N GLU A 198 24.01 -28.09 0.51
CA GLU A 198 24.27 -28.45 -0.88
C GLU A 198 23.25 -29.52 -1.27
N VAL A 199 22.35 -29.16 -2.19
CA VAL A 199 21.39 -30.10 -2.75
C VAL A 199 22.16 -31.04 -3.65
N SER A 200 22.45 -32.23 -3.13
CA SER A 200 22.91 -33.39 -3.89
C SER A 200 21.86 -33.75 -4.95
N VAL A 201 22.21 -33.58 -6.22
CA VAL A 201 21.39 -33.96 -7.36
C VAL A 201 21.83 -35.35 -7.80
N GLN A 202 21.26 -36.43 -7.27
CA GLN A 202 21.23 -37.70 -8.00
C GLN A 202 20.23 -38.66 -7.36
N GLU A 203 19.03 -38.77 -7.94
CA GLU A 203 18.37 -40.07 -8.14
C GLU A 203 17.50 -39.99 -9.43
N PRO A 204 17.51 -41.03 -10.29
CA PRO A 204 16.75 -41.02 -11.53
C PRO A 204 15.26 -41.27 -11.29
N ILE A 205 14.42 -40.42 -11.88
CA ILE A 205 12.97 -40.64 -11.94
C ILE A 205 12.72 -41.80 -12.91
N VAL A 206 12.12 -42.89 -12.41
CA VAL A 206 11.61 -43.98 -13.25
C VAL A 206 10.47 -43.42 -14.11
N THR A 207 10.73 -43.22 -15.40
CA THR A 207 9.70 -42.86 -16.37
C THR A 207 8.80 -44.07 -16.65
N PRO A 208 7.47 -44.00 -16.45
CA PRO A 208 6.57 -45.04 -16.92
C PRO A 208 6.61 -45.05 -18.45
N SER A 209 6.98 -46.19 -19.02
CA SER A 209 6.85 -46.44 -20.46
C SER A 209 5.37 -46.54 -20.81
N GLY A 210 4.80 -45.45 -21.33
CA GLY A 210 3.43 -45.43 -21.85
C GLY A 210 3.08 -44.06 -22.44
N ASN A 211 2.69 -44.02 -23.71
CA ASN A 211 2.37 -42.79 -24.47
C ASN A 211 1.08 -42.05 -24.02
N ARG A 212 0.66 -42.16 -22.76
CA ARG A 212 -0.51 -41.44 -22.23
C ARG A 212 -0.06 -40.34 -21.26
N LYS A 213 -0.24 -39.09 -21.68
CA LYS A 213 -0.04 -37.92 -20.82
C LYS A 213 -1.28 -37.69 -19.96
N SER A 214 -1.15 -37.80 -18.64
CA SER A 214 -2.17 -37.34 -17.69
C SER A 214 -1.98 -35.84 -17.45
N LYS A 215 -3.08 -35.08 -17.41
CA LYS A 215 -3.08 -33.65 -17.06
C LYS A 215 -3.97 -33.44 -15.84
N ALA A 216 -3.45 -32.79 -14.81
CA ALA A 216 -4.23 -32.32 -13.66
C ALA A 216 -4.49 -30.81 -13.81
N VAL A 217 -5.69 -30.35 -13.44
CA VAL A 217 -6.08 -28.94 -13.48
C VAL A 217 -6.45 -28.50 -12.07
N LEU A 218 -5.70 -27.56 -11.52
CA LEU A 218 -5.98 -26.92 -10.24
C LEU A 218 -6.72 -25.59 -10.49
N MET A 219 -7.86 -25.41 -9.85
CA MET A 219 -8.65 -24.17 -9.91
C MET A 219 -8.82 -23.59 -8.51
N THR A 220 -8.42 -22.32 -8.33
CA THR A 220 -8.59 -21.58 -7.08
C THR A 220 -9.57 -20.43 -7.32
N SER A 221 -10.67 -20.38 -6.58
CA SER A 221 -11.70 -19.34 -6.68
C SER A 221 -12.43 -19.19 -5.35
N LEU A 222 -12.84 -17.96 -5.01
CA LEU A 222 -13.71 -17.71 -3.86
C LEU A 222 -15.13 -18.27 -4.07
N LYS A 223 -15.55 -18.41 -5.33
CA LYS A 223 -16.81 -19.05 -5.72
C LYS A 223 -16.53 -20.42 -6.31
N ALA A 224 -17.34 -21.42 -5.94
CA ALA A 224 -17.27 -22.76 -6.55
C ALA A 224 -17.55 -22.75 -8.06
N GLN A 225 -18.19 -21.68 -8.55
CA GLN A 225 -18.39 -21.39 -9.96
C GLN A 225 -17.33 -20.38 -10.41
N PHE A 226 -16.71 -20.62 -11.56
CA PHE A 226 -15.61 -19.82 -12.10
C PHE A 226 -15.97 -18.32 -12.12
N ASP A 227 -15.29 -17.53 -11.30
CA ASP A 227 -15.39 -16.06 -11.35
C ASP A 227 -14.24 -15.53 -12.20
N PRO A 228 -14.50 -15.01 -13.40
CA PRO A 228 -13.45 -14.44 -14.23
C PRO A 228 -12.74 -13.28 -13.51
N GLN A 229 -13.34 -12.61 -12.51
CA GLN A 229 -12.78 -11.44 -11.81
C GLN A 229 -11.43 -11.63 -11.07
N ALA A 230 -10.80 -12.80 -11.15
CA ALA A 230 -9.42 -13.03 -10.71
C ALA A 230 -8.35 -12.28 -11.54
N HIS A 231 -8.75 -11.60 -12.62
CA HIS A 231 -7.89 -10.78 -13.48
C HIS A 231 -7.12 -9.72 -12.69
N GLY A 232 -5.81 -9.64 -12.90
CA GLY A 232 -4.94 -8.61 -12.31
C GLY A 232 -4.97 -8.56 -10.79
N GLN A 233 -5.39 -9.64 -10.12
CA GLN A 233 -5.43 -9.67 -8.68
C GLN A 233 -4.02 -9.90 -8.11
N PRO A 234 -3.68 -9.25 -6.99
CA PRO A 234 -2.39 -9.41 -6.31
C PRO A 234 -2.03 -10.86 -6.01
N PHE A 235 -3.03 -11.72 -5.77
CA PHE A 235 -2.84 -13.16 -5.55
C PHE A 235 -2.26 -13.88 -6.78
N GLY A 236 -2.78 -13.58 -7.97
CA GLY A 236 -2.28 -14.17 -9.23
C GLY A 236 -0.84 -13.76 -9.51
N TYR A 237 -0.52 -12.48 -9.29
CA TYR A 237 0.85 -11.98 -9.45
C TYR A 237 1.84 -12.63 -8.48
N VAL A 238 1.43 -12.88 -7.23
CA VAL A 238 2.27 -13.60 -6.26
C VAL A 238 2.50 -15.03 -6.72
N ALA A 239 1.45 -15.75 -7.14
CA ALA A 239 1.57 -17.13 -7.57
C ALA A 239 2.49 -17.28 -8.80
N GLN A 240 2.31 -16.45 -9.83
CA GLN A 240 3.13 -16.51 -11.04
C GLN A 240 4.59 -16.13 -10.76
N GLY A 241 4.83 -15.13 -9.90
CA GLY A 241 6.18 -14.67 -9.54
C GLY A 241 6.95 -15.72 -8.74
N LEU A 242 6.33 -16.31 -7.72
CA LEU A 242 6.93 -17.39 -6.93
C LEU A 242 7.15 -18.66 -7.77
N GLY A 243 6.30 -18.90 -8.76
CA GLY A 243 6.44 -20.02 -9.71
C GLY A 243 7.42 -19.76 -10.86
N GLY A 244 7.89 -18.52 -11.07
CA GLY A 244 8.68 -18.15 -12.24
C GLY A 244 7.92 -18.36 -13.56
N LEU A 245 6.61 -18.12 -13.57
CA LEU A 245 5.71 -18.45 -14.69
C LEU A 245 5.26 -17.19 -15.43
N LYS A 246 5.36 -17.21 -16.75
CA LYS A 246 4.68 -16.24 -17.63
C LYS A 246 3.25 -16.73 -17.90
N PRO A 247 2.20 -16.14 -17.29
CA PRO A 247 0.85 -16.69 -17.35
C PRO A 247 0.16 -16.40 -18.69
N TRP A 248 -0.97 -17.07 -18.91
CA TRP A 248 -2.03 -16.60 -19.81
C TRP A 248 -3.02 -15.79 -18.99
N ILE A 249 -3.21 -14.52 -19.36
CA ILE A 249 -4.09 -13.58 -18.70
C ILE A 249 -5.44 -13.65 -19.41
N LEU A 250 -6.47 -14.09 -18.69
CA LEU A 250 -7.84 -13.94 -19.17
C LEU A 250 -8.21 -12.46 -19.12
N TYR A 251 -8.87 -11.95 -20.15
CA TYR A 251 -9.35 -10.57 -20.14
C TYR A 251 -10.68 -10.44 -19.43
N LYS A 252 -10.90 -9.26 -18.84
CA LYS A 252 -12.12 -8.93 -18.12
C LYS A 252 -13.31 -8.90 -19.08
N PRO A 253 -14.38 -9.67 -18.82
CA PRO A 253 -15.63 -9.54 -19.55
C PRO A 253 -16.23 -8.14 -19.36
N GLU A 254 -16.67 -7.53 -20.46
CA GLU A 254 -17.45 -6.30 -20.45
C GLU A 254 -18.91 -6.64 -20.76
N ASN A 255 -19.85 -6.05 -20.01
CA ASN A 255 -21.29 -6.28 -20.19
C ASN A 255 -21.68 -7.78 -20.23
N SER A 256 -21.06 -8.59 -19.36
CA SER A 256 -21.27 -10.05 -19.32
C SER A 256 -20.93 -10.78 -20.63
N THR A 257 -20.16 -10.15 -21.51
CA THR A 257 -19.71 -10.71 -22.79
C THR A 257 -18.24 -11.10 -22.68
N ALA A 258 -17.92 -12.32 -23.09
CA ALA A 258 -16.54 -12.80 -23.10
C ALA A 258 -15.73 -12.01 -24.14
N PRO A 259 -14.51 -11.53 -23.80
CA PRO A 259 -13.64 -10.86 -24.77
C PRO A 259 -13.19 -11.81 -25.89
N ASP A 260 -12.87 -11.26 -27.05
CA ASP A 260 -12.25 -11.98 -28.18
C ASP A 260 -10.94 -11.29 -28.60
N PRO A 261 -9.77 -11.92 -28.40
CA PRO A 261 -9.55 -13.23 -27.80
C PRO A 261 -9.87 -13.24 -26.28
N PRO A 262 -10.22 -14.39 -25.68
CA PRO A 262 -10.58 -14.46 -24.25
C PRO A 262 -9.39 -14.31 -23.31
N CYS A 263 -8.18 -14.60 -23.80
CA CYS A 263 -6.93 -14.43 -23.06
C CYS A 263 -5.76 -14.09 -23.98
N SER A 264 -4.71 -13.54 -23.38
CA SER A 264 -3.43 -13.29 -24.03
C SER A 264 -2.29 -13.79 -23.16
N ARG A 265 -1.13 -14.04 -23.79
CA ARG A 265 0.08 -14.38 -23.05
C ARG A 265 0.63 -13.10 -22.43
N ALA A 266 0.98 -13.14 -21.14
CA ALA A 266 1.67 -12.02 -20.52
C ALA A 266 3.04 -11.77 -21.19
N MET A 267 3.47 -10.52 -21.20
CA MET A 267 4.79 -10.05 -21.62
C MET A 267 5.90 -10.50 -20.66
N SER A 268 5.58 -10.68 -19.37
CA SER A 268 6.53 -11.16 -18.37
C SER A 268 5.82 -11.74 -17.15
N MET A 269 6.58 -12.40 -16.27
CA MET A 269 6.12 -12.90 -14.97
C MET A 269 5.94 -11.79 -13.91
N GLU A 270 6.32 -10.55 -14.21
CA GLU A 270 6.34 -9.45 -13.25
C GLU A 270 4.93 -8.96 -12.89
N PRO A 271 4.71 -8.52 -11.64
CA PRO A 271 3.44 -7.92 -11.21
C PRO A 271 3.18 -6.58 -11.92
N CYS A 272 1.90 -6.22 -12.04
CA CYS A 272 1.52 -4.88 -12.49
C CYS A 272 1.47 -3.89 -11.31
N PHE A 273 2.13 -2.75 -11.45
CA PHE A 273 1.97 -1.60 -10.56
C PHE A 273 0.76 -0.78 -11.01
N HIS A 274 -0.35 -0.92 -10.28
CA HIS A 274 -1.66 -0.37 -10.65
C HIS A 274 -1.80 1.15 -10.51
N ALA A 275 -0.95 1.79 -9.71
CA ALA A 275 -1.02 3.24 -9.44
C ALA A 275 0.35 3.92 -9.61
N PRO A 276 0.93 3.89 -10.82
CA PRO A 276 2.21 4.50 -11.09
C PRO A 276 2.10 6.03 -11.19
N PRO A 277 3.17 6.78 -10.89
CA PRO A 277 3.20 8.22 -11.14
C PRO A 277 3.38 8.52 -12.64
N PHE A 278 2.59 9.43 -13.18
CA PHE A 278 2.70 9.93 -14.55
C PHE A 278 3.33 11.32 -14.59
N TYR A 279 4.58 11.43 -14.14
CA TYR A 279 5.21 12.73 -13.91
C TYR A 279 6.70 12.74 -14.29
N ASP A 280 7.09 13.69 -15.12
CA ASP A 280 8.49 14.01 -15.39
C ASP A 280 8.99 14.98 -14.30
N CYS A 281 9.85 14.49 -13.42
CA CYS A 281 10.43 15.28 -12.34
C CYS A 281 11.28 16.47 -12.81
N LYS A 282 11.90 16.38 -14.00
CA LYS A 282 12.79 17.41 -14.56
C LYS A 282 12.00 18.48 -15.29
N ALA A 283 11.09 18.07 -16.17
CA ALA A 283 10.22 18.98 -16.91
C ALA A 283 9.03 19.50 -16.08
N LYS A 284 8.77 18.89 -14.91
CA LYS A 284 7.69 19.21 -13.99
C LYS A 284 6.30 19.12 -14.62
N THR A 285 6.11 18.18 -15.54
CA THR A 285 4.88 17.99 -16.33
C THR A 285 4.45 16.54 -16.37
N GLY A 286 3.22 16.28 -16.78
CA GLY A 286 2.73 14.92 -17.00
C GLY A 286 3.45 14.27 -18.18
N ILE A 287 3.84 13.00 -18.01
CA ILE A 287 4.45 12.19 -19.06
C ILE A 287 3.95 10.75 -18.97
N ASP A 288 3.84 10.08 -20.12
CA ASP A 288 3.66 8.64 -20.16
C ASP A 288 4.97 7.92 -19.78
N THR A 289 5.03 7.45 -18.54
CA THR A 289 6.17 6.71 -18.00
C THR A 289 6.34 5.31 -18.59
N GLY A 290 5.31 4.74 -19.22
CA GLY A 290 5.38 3.43 -19.91
C GLY A 290 6.06 3.51 -21.28
N ALA A 291 6.25 4.72 -21.81
CA ALA A 291 6.87 4.96 -23.11
C ALA A 291 8.35 5.41 -23.01
N ILE A 292 8.90 5.61 -21.80
CA ILE A 292 10.24 6.21 -21.62
C ILE A 292 11.37 5.22 -21.89
N VAL A 293 11.27 4.00 -21.37
CA VAL A 293 12.33 2.98 -21.47
C VAL A 293 11.76 1.65 -21.95
N PRO A 294 12.55 0.82 -22.66
CA PRO A 294 12.04 -0.41 -23.24
C PRO A 294 11.55 -1.45 -22.24
N HIS A 295 12.20 -1.54 -21.07
CA HIS A 295 11.94 -2.55 -20.05
C HIS A 295 10.81 -2.18 -19.07
N VAL A 296 10.12 -1.06 -19.30
CA VAL A 296 8.92 -0.65 -18.56
C VAL A 296 7.82 -0.42 -19.57
N ARG A 297 6.69 -1.13 -19.40
CA ARG A 297 5.55 -1.08 -20.31
C ARG A 297 4.23 -1.03 -19.55
N HIS A 298 3.19 -0.58 -20.22
CA HIS A 298 1.83 -0.70 -19.71
C HIS A 298 1.41 -2.15 -19.56
N CYS A 299 0.64 -2.46 -18.52
CA CYS A 299 0.20 -3.83 -18.27
C CYS A 299 -0.88 -4.29 -19.25
N GLU A 300 -0.94 -5.60 -19.45
CA GLU A 300 -1.89 -6.27 -20.34
C GLU A 300 -3.31 -6.28 -19.76
N ASP A 301 -3.41 -6.31 -18.44
CA ASP A 301 -4.65 -6.39 -17.67
C ASP A 301 -5.13 -5.04 -17.11
N MET A 302 -4.23 -4.05 -17.05
CA MET A 302 -4.52 -2.70 -16.56
C MET A 302 -3.76 -1.68 -17.41
N SER A 303 -4.47 -1.03 -18.34
CA SER A 303 -3.86 -0.18 -19.37
C SER A 303 -3.10 1.03 -18.84
N TRP A 304 -3.44 1.54 -17.65
CA TRP A 304 -2.70 2.62 -16.97
C TRP A 304 -1.66 2.10 -15.97
N GLY A 305 -1.62 0.80 -15.69
CA GLY A 305 -0.60 0.22 -14.82
C GLY A 305 0.74 0.14 -15.54
N LEU A 306 1.81 -0.11 -14.79
CA LEU A 306 3.15 -0.36 -15.35
C LEU A 306 3.73 -1.67 -14.83
N LYS A 307 4.49 -2.38 -15.67
CA LYS A 307 5.26 -3.56 -15.28
C LYS A 307 6.61 -3.61 -15.96
N LEU A 308 7.51 -4.40 -15.38
CA LEU A 308 8.80 -4.73 -15.96
C LEU A 308 8.62 -5.80 -17.04
N VAL A 309 9.34 -5.67 -18.16
CA VAL A 309 9.35 -6.65 -19.25
C VAL A 309 10.79 -7.01 -19.63
N ASP A 310 10.99 -8.26 -20.04
CA ASP A 310 12.30 -8.74 -20.46
C ASP A 310 12.74 -8.09 -21.77
N ARG A 311 14.04 -7.84 -21.87
CA ARG A 311 14.64 -7.11 -23.00
C ARG A 311 14.63 -7.91 -24.31
N ASP A 312 14.53 -9.24 -24.21
CA ASP A 312 14.57 -10.17 -25.34
C ASP A 312 13.19 -10.44 -25.96
N GLU A 313 12.13 -9.79 -25.47
CA GLU A 313 10.76 -9.88 -26.01
C GLU A 313 10.30 -8.60 -26.74
N LEU A 314 11.25 -7.72 -27.10
CA LEU A 314 11.02 -6.48 -27.87
C LEU A 314 11.41 -6.61 -29.34
#